data_AF-A0A7L4PF56-F1
#
_entry.id   AF-A0A7L4PF56-F1
#
_cell.length_a   1.000
_cell.length_b   1.000
_cell.length_c   1.000
_cell.angle_alpha   90.00
_cell.angle_beta   90.00
_cell.angle_gamma   90.00
#
_symmetry.space_group_name_H-M   'P 1'
#
loop_
_entity.id
_entity.type
_entity.pdbx_description
1 polymer ?
#
loop_
_entity_poly.entity_id
_entity_poly.type
_entity_poly.pdbx_seq_one_letter_code
_entity_poly.pdbx_strand_id
1 'polypeptide(L)' 'MSEKKMIEVCPVCGSSELYYEVGGYTGKLYHCKDCNYLGALVVEADEELIKAIKEDYERQKGK' A
#
# COMPACT_ATOMS: atom_id res chain seq x y z
N MET A 1 26.77 3.19 -4.95
CA MET A 1 25.71 2.55 -4.14
C MET A 1 24.40 2.95 -4.79
N SER A 2 23.65 2.03 -5.37
CA SER A 2 22.34 2.35 -5.95
C SER A 2 21.38 2.62 -4.78
N GLU A 3 20.99 3.87 -4.59
CA GLU A 3 20.00 4.26 -3.59
C GLU A 3 18.65 3.66 -4.01
N LYS A 4 18.19 2.62 -3.29
CA LYS A 4 16.86 2.06 -3.50
C LYS A 4 15.82 3.10 -3.07
N LYS A 5 14.95 3.51 -3.99
CA LYS A 5 13.86 4.45 -3.70
C LYS A 5 12.77 3.74 -2.91
N MET A 6 12.51 4.22 -1.70
CA MET A 6 11.39 3.78 -0.86
C MET A 6 10.18 4.66 -1.12
N ILE A 7 8.98 4.07 -1.23
CA ILE A 7 7.70 4.80 -1.31
C ILE A 7 6.64 4.13 -0.43
N GLU A 8 5.64 4.89 0.00
CA GLU A 8 4.50 4.37 0.76
C GLU A 8 3.49 3.68 -0.18
N VAL A 9 3.12 2.43 0.12
CA VAL A 9 2.15 1.65 -0.63
C VAL A 9 1.11 0.97 0.26
N CYS A 10 0.01 0.54 -0.35
CA CYS A 10 -1.04 -0.23 0.28
C CYS A 10 -0.51 -1.58 0.79
N PRO A 11 -0.77 -1.95 2.05
CA PRO A 11 -0.31 -3.22 2.61
C PRO A 11 -1.01 -4.44 2.01
N VAL A 12 -2.13 -4.26 1.31
CA VAL A 12 -2.92 -5.35 0.73
C VAL A 12 -2.53 -5.64 -0.72
N CYS A 13 -2.49 -4.61 -1.57
CA CYS A 13 -2.27 -4.81 -3.01
C CYS A 13 -0.97 -4.16 -3.54
N GLY A 14 -0.21 -3.45 -2.71
CA GLY A 14 1.04 -2.80 -3.12
C GLY A 14 0.84 -1.58 -4.04
N SER A 15 -0.36 -1.04 -4.16
CA SER A 15 -0.62 0.20 -4.91
C SER A 15 -0.19 1.44 -4.11
N SER A 16 0.35 2.45 -4.79
CA SER A 16 0.61 3.78 -4.23
C SER A 16 -0.60 4.72 -4.26
N GLU A 17 -1.72 4.30 -4.86
CA GLU A 17 -2.94 5.09 -4.97
C GLU A 17 -3.75 5.08 -3.66
N LEU A 18 -3.25 5.80 -2.66
CA LEU A 18 -3.85 5.99 -1.35
C LEU A 18 -4.36 7.42 -1.16
N TYR A 19 -5.50 7.59 -0.48
CA TYR A 19 -6.00 8.90 -0.05
C TYR A 19 -6.51 8.86 1.39
N TYR A 20 -6.62 10.01 2.03
CA TYR A 20 -7.13 10.11 3.40
C TYR A 20 -8.66 10.22 3.40
N GLU A 21 -9.32 9.30 4.10
CA GLU A 21 -10.77 9.38 4.37
C GLU A 21 -11.05 10.36 5.52
N VAL A 22 -10.21 10.29 6.56
CA VAL A 22 -10.23 11.24 7.68
C VAL A 22 -8.81 11.61 8.05
N GLY A 23 -8.57 12.91 8.23
CA GLY A 23 -7.33 13.48 8.73
C GLY A 23 -7.62 14.46 9.87
N GLY A 24 -7.06 14.21 11.05
CA GLY A 24 -7.30 15.03 12.24
C GLY A 24 -6.69 14.44 13.52
N TYR A 25 -7.24 14.81 14.67
CA TYR A 25 -6.76 14.40 16.01
C TYR A 25 -6.67 12.88 16.23
N THR A 26 -7.49 12.09 15.54
CA THR A 26 -7.59 10.63 15.70
C THR A 26 -6.59 9.86 14.83
N GLY A 27 -5.73 10.55 14.08
CA GLY A 27 -4.74 9.95 13.19
C GLY A 27 -5.17 9.96 11.72
N LYS A 28 -4.40 9.24 10.91
CA LYS A 28 -4.55 9.15 9.46
C LYS A 28 -5.23 7.83 9.10
N LEU A 29 -6.35 7.90 8.38
CA LEU A 29 -7.01 6.72 7.81
C LEU A 29 -6.83 6.74 6.29
N TYR A 30 -6.09 5.76 5.77
CA TYR A 30 -5.81 5.61 4.34
C TYR A 30 -6.86 4.72 3.68
N HIS A 31 -7.30 5.12 2.50
CA HIS A 31 -8.15 4.35 1.61
C HIS A 31 -7.42 4.11 0.28
N CYS A 32 -7.27 2.85 -0.11
CA CYS A 32 -6.70 2.45 -1.40
C CYS A 32 -7.75 2.43 -2.51
N LYS A 33 -7.44 3.07 -3.64
CA LYS A 33 -8.33 3.11 -4.81
C LYS A 33 -8.46 1.77 -5.55
N ASP A 34 -7.46 0.90 -5.44
CA ASP A 34 -7.40 -0.34 -6.25
C ASP A 34 -8.02 -1.57 -5.56
N CYS A 35 -7.88 -1.67 -4.23
CA CYS A 35 -8.38 -2.82 -3.46
C CYS A 35 -9.36 -2.45 -2.35
N ASN A 36 -9.69 -1.16 -2.21
CA ASN A 36 -10.61 -0.67 -1.19
C ASN A 36 -10.14 -0.93 0.26
N TYR A 37 -8.84 -1.17 0.47
CA TYR A 37 -8.24 -1.22 1.81
C TYR A 37 -8.51 0.09 2.55
N LEU A 38 -8.99 -0.02 3.78
CA LEU A 38 -9.24 1.10 4.68
C LEU A 38 -8.52 0.83 6.02
N GLY A 39 -7.54 1.66 6.37
CA GLY A 39 -6.81 1.47 7.61
C GLY A 39 -5.72 2.52 7.87
N ALA A 40 -5.13 2.46 9.06
CA ALA A 40 -4.15 3.46 9.50
C ALA A 40 -2.70 3.13 9.08
N LEU A 41 -2.47 2.02 8.37
CA LEU A 41 -1.13 1.50 8.06
C LEU A 41 -0.84 1.55 6.56
N VAL A 42 0.43 1.85 6.26
CA VAL A 42 1.05 1.79 4.93
C VAL A 42 2.37 1.05 5.04
N VAL A 43 2.91 0.59 3.92
CA VAL A 43 4.23 -0.06 3.84
C VAL A 43 5.18 0.86 3.10
N GLU A 44 6.34 1.18 3.69
CA GLU A 44 7.46 1.75 2.95
C GLU A 44 8.17 0.65 2.20
N ALA A 45 8.11 0.67 0.88
CA ALA A 45 8.59 -0.40 0.03
C ALA A 45 9.46 0.13 -1.11
N ASP A 46 10.48 -0.67 -1.45
CA ASP A 46 11.22 -0.52 -2.71
C ASP A 46 10.52 -1.29 -3.85
N GLU A 47 11.04 -1.19 -5.06
CA GLU A 47 10.47 -1.85 -6.24
C GLU A 47 10.33 -3.37 -6.07
N GLU A 48 11.29 -4.02 -5.39
CA GLU A 48 11.27 -5.46 -5.17
C GLU A 48 10.14 -5.87 -4.22
N LEU A 49 9.98 -5.16 -3.09
CA LEU A 49 8.91 -5.43 -2.13
C LEU A 49 7.53 -5.10 -2.71
N ILE A 50 7.39 -4.01 -3.48
CA ILE A 50 6.15 -3.67 -4.17
C ILE A 50 5.72 -4.81 -5.10
N LYS A 51 6.67 -5.37 -5.86
CA LYS A 51 6.41 -6.49 -6.77
C LYS A 51 5.94 -7.72 -6.00
N ALA A 52 6.62 -8.07 -4.91
CA ALA A 52 6.24 -9.22 -4.08
C ALA A 52 4.82 -9.09 -3.49
N ILE A 53 4.44 -7.90 -3.01
CA ILE A 53 3.08 -7.64 -2.49
C ILE A 53 2.03 -7.80 -3.60
N LYS A 54 2.29 -7.24 -4.79
CA LYS A 54 1.39 -7.35 -5.94
C LYS A 54 1.21 -8.80 -6.38
N GLU A 55 2.29 -9.56 -6.49
CA GLU A 55 2.25 -10.98 -6.85
C GLU A 55 1.45 -11.80 -5.83
N ASP A 56 1.61 -11.50 -4.53
CA ASP A 56 0.82 -12.16 -3.48
C ASP A 56 -0.67 -11.84 -3.58
N TYR A 57 -1.02 -10.57 -3.77
CA TYR A 57 -2.41 -10.13 -3.93
C TYR A 57 -3.11 -10.81 -5.11
N GLU A 58 -2.45 -10.88 -6.28
CA GLU A 58 -3.03 -11.54 -7.46
C GLU A 58 -3.20 -13.06 -7.26
N ARG A 59 -2.26 -13.73 -6.57
CA ARG A 59 -2.40 -15.16 -6.21
C ARG A 59 -3.57 -15.42 -5.27
N GLN A 60 -3.88 -14.48 -4.38
CA GLN A 60 -4.99 -14.62 -3.43
C GLN A 60 -6.34 -14.27 -4.08
N LYS A 61 -6.39 -13.27 -4.95
CA LYS A 61 -7.63 -12.81 -5.61
C LYS A 61 -8.25 -13.83 -6.56
N GLY A 62 -7.44 -14.73 -7.13
CA GLY A 62 -7.89 -15.80 -8.02
C GLY A 62 -8.40 -17.07 -7.33
N LYS A 63 -8.47 -17.09 -5.99
CA LYS A 63 -9.05 -18.18 -5.20
C LYS A 63 -10.46 -17.84 -4.76
#